data_AF-A0A2E8WEC9-F1
#
_entry.id   AF-A0A2E8WEC9-F1
#
_cell.length_a   1.000
_cell.length_b   1.000
_cell.length_c   1.000
_cell.angle_alpha   90.00
_cell.angle_beta   90.00
_cell.angle_gamma   90.00
#
_symmetry.space_group_name_H-M   'P 1'
#
loop_
_entity.id
_entity.type
_entity.pdbx_description
1 polymer ?
#
loop_
_entity_poly.entity_id
_entity_poly.type
_entity_poly.pdbx_seq_one_letter_code
_entity_poly.pdbx_strand_id
1 'polypeptide(L)'
;MGYFLLSTALLLTPILTHPLGEFLPAGMAEVYTALASNAEGLFWNSASVAHGYPLSISVCYDQPFEISELETVSGAVLIREGRVGIGLAHQDHLN
;
A
#
# COMPACT_ATOMS: atom_id res chain seq x y z
N MET A 1 -23.55 1.70 38.64
CA MET A 1 -23.63 2.75 37.59
C MET A 1 -22.25 3.37 37.46
N GLY A 2 -21.42 2.81 36.58
CA GLY A 2 -20.04 3.23 36.39
C GLY A 2 -19.85 3.66 34.94
N TYR A 3 -19.49 4.92 34.74
CA TYR A 3 -19.12 5.49 33.46
C TYR A 3 -17.77 4.89 33.04
N PHE A 4 -17.73 4.17 31.92
CA PHE A 4 -16.48 3.89 31.21
C PHE A 4 -16.70 4.27 29.74
N LEU A 5 -16.62 5.58 29.53
CA LEU A 5 -15.93 6.21 28.41
C LEU A 5 -15.62 5.25 27.24
N LEU A 6 -16.57 5.16 26.30
CA LEU A 6 -16.38 4.60 24.97
C LEU A 6 -15.52 5.58 24.13
N SER A 7 -14.39 6.00 24.70
CA SER A 7 -13.39 6.88 24.10
C SER A 7 -12.11 6.07 23.99
N THR A 8 -12.02 5.19 23.00
CA THR A 8 -10.78 4.47 22.75
C THR A 8 -10.52 4.42 21.27
N ALA A 9 -9.90 5.51 20.82
CA ALA A 9 -8.93 5.52 19.74
C ALA A 9 -9.43 4.90 18.42
N LEU A 10 -10.18 5.72 17.68
CA LEU A 10 -9.98 5.77 16.23
C LEU A 10 -8.51 6.20 16.05
N LEU A 11 -7.62 5.21 16.11
CA LEU A 11 -6.19 5.38 15.94
C LEU A 11 -6.02 6.06 14.59
N LEU A 12 -5.53 7.31 14.64
CA LEU A 12 -4.87 7.94 13.52
C LEU A 12 -3.72 7.01 13.13
N THR A 13 -4.01 5.99 12.31
CA THR A 13 -2.98 5.38 11.49
C THR A 13 -2.41 6.51 10.67
N PRO A 14 -1.08 6.74 10.70
CA PRO A 14 -0.49 7.65 9.76
C PRO A 14 -0.88 7.14 8.37
N ILE A 15 -1.72 7.90 7.68
CA ILE A 15 -1.87 7.77 6.24
C ILE A 15 -0.48 8.17 5.74
N LEU A 16 0.39 7.18 5.58
CA LEU A 16 1.68 7.35 4.92
C LEU A 16 1.33 7.61 3.45
N THR A 17 1.10 8.88 3.14
CA THR A 17 1.14 9.38 1.77
C THR A 17 2.61 9.32 1.36
N HIS A 18 3.06 8.16 0.91
CA HIS A 18 4.32 8.08 0.18
C HIS A 18 4.13 8.94 -1.09
N PRO A 19 5.09 9.84 -1.41
CA PRO A 19 5.04 10.55 -2.67
C PRO A 19 5.02 9.51 -3.79
N LEU A 20 3.92 9.54 -4.54
CA LEU A 20 3.68 8.76 -5.73
C LEU A 20 4.69 9.19 -6.81
N GLY A 21 5.23 8.23 -7.54
CA GLY A 21 5.75 8.50 -8.88
C GLY A 21 7.25 8.74 -9.03
N GLU A 22 8.10 7.87 -8.49
CA GLU A 22 9.35 7.58 -9.22
C GLU A 22 9.15 6.28 -9.98
N PHE A 23 9.05 6.40 -11.30
CA PHE A 23 9.27 5.29 -12.22
C PHE A 23 10.54 4.55 -11.75
N LEU A 24 10.37 3.35 -11.21
CA LEU A 24 11.50 2.50 -10.89
C LEU A 24 11.90 1.85 -12.21
N PRO A 25 13.03 2.25 -12.83
CA PRO A 25 13.51 1.56 -14.02
C PRO A 25 13.60 0.07 -13.70
N ALA A 26 13.41 -0.81 -14.70
CA ALA A 26 13.36 -2.26 -14.50
C ALA A 26 14.53 -2.88 -13.70
N GLY A 27 15.63 -2.13 -13.46
CA GLY A 27 16.73 -2.51 -12.56
C GLY A 27 16.59 -2.11 -11.07
N MET A 28 15.54 -1.38 -10.68
CA MET A 28 15.22 -1.00 -9.29
C MET A 28 14.13 -1.88 -8.67
N ALA A 29 13.47 -2.73 -9.47
CA ALA A 29 12.45 -3.68 -9.00
C ALA A 29 12.95 -4.54 -7.84
N GLU A 30 14.21 -4.98 -7.87
CA GLU A 30 14.81 -5.79 -6.81
C GLU A 30 15.01 -5.01 -5.49
N VAL A 31 15.41 -3.74 -5.58
CA VAL A 31 15.61 -2.87 -4.40
C VAL A 31 14.27 -2.57 -3.76
N TYR A 32 13.26 -2.29 -4.57
CA TYR A 32 11.93 -1.94 -4.07
C TYR A 32 11.17 -3.15 -3.51
N THR A 33 11.45 -4.36 -4.01
CA THR A 33 10.96 -5.61 -3.40
C THR A 33 11.35 -5.72 -1.93
N ALA A 34 12.54 -5.25 -1.54
CA ALA A 34 12.99 -5.26 -0.14
C ALA A 34 12.33 -4.16 0.71
N LEU A 35 11.88 -3.07 0.11
CA LEU A 35 11.33 -1.89 0.81
C LEU A 35 9.80 -1.90 0.88
N ALA A 36 9.13 -2.49 -0.11
CA ALA A 36 7.68 -2.55 -0.18
C ALA A 36 7.11 -3.25 1.06
N SER A 37 6.20 -2.58 1.74
CA SER A 37 5.59 -3.05 2.99
C SER A 37 4.10 -2.70 3.03
N ASN A 38 3.36 -3.28 3.97
CA ASN A 38 1.93 -3.02 4.13
C ASN A 38 1.13 -3.33 2.84
N ALA A 39 0.12 -2.52 2.49
CA ALA A 39 -0.70 -2.74 1.29
C ALA A 39 0.12 -2.68 -0.01
N GLU A 40 1.20 -1.91 -0.06
CA GLU A 40 2.10 -1.86 -1.21
C GLU A 40 2.88 -3.16 -1.41
N GLY A 41 3.16 -3.89 -0.32
CA GLY A 41 3.77 -5.22 -0.37
C GLY A 41 2.96 -6.21 -1.22
N LEU A 42 1.64 -6.01 -1.38
CA LEU A 42 0.81 -6.87 -2.22
C LEU A 42 1.21 -6.84 -3.72
N PHE A 43 1.86 -5.78 -4.18
CA PHE A 43 2.35 -5.66 -5.56
C PHE A 43 3.75 -6.23 -5.74
N TRP A 44 4.64 -5.99 -4.77
CA TRP A 44 6.08 -6.20 -4.96
C TRP A 44 6.67 -7.30 -4.06
N ASN A 45 6.15 -7.49 -2.85
CA ASN A 45 6.66 -8.44 -1.86
C ASN A 45 5.56 -8.89 -0.89
N SER A 46 4.79 -9.90 -1.29
CA SER A 46 3.65 -10.37 -0.48
C SER A 46 4.05 -10.92 0.89
N ALA A 47 5.32 -11.30 1.10
CA ALA A 47 5.80 -11.72 2.40
C ALA A 47 5.96 -10.55 3.40
N SER A 48 6.24 -9.34 2.93
CA SER A 48 6.40 -8.16 3.81
C SER A 48 5.09 -7.75 4.49
N VAL A 49 3.95 -8.13 3.90
CA VAL A 49 2.60 -7.96 4.46
C VAL A 49 2.48 -8.53 5.88
N ALA A 50 3.11 -9.68 6.15
CA ALA A 50 3.06 -10.33 7.47
C ALA A 50 3.70 -9.49 8.58
N HIS A 51 4.53 -8.52 8.20
CA HIS A 51 5.27 -7.63 9.10
C HIS A 51 4.73 -6.20 9.13
N GLY A 52 3.69 -5.89 8.34
CA GLY A 52 3.10 -4.56 8.23
C GLY A 52 2.08 -4.19 9.33
N TYR A 53 1.34 -3.12 9.10
CA TYR A 53 0.24 -2.67 9.96
C TYR A 53 -0.98 -3.61 9.89
N PRO A 54 -1.84 -3.65 10.94
CA PRO A 54 -3.06 -4.46 10.93
C PRO A 54 -4.06 -4.10 9.83
N LEU A 55 -4.08 -2.83 9.40
CA LEU A 55 -4.89 -2.34 8.30
C LEU A 55 -4.04 -1.37 7.49
N SER A 56 -4.07 -1.50 6.17
CA SER A 56 -3.36 -0.60 5.27
C SER A 56 -4.10 -0.46 3.95
N ILE A 57 -4.05 0.75 3.38
CA ILE A 57 -4.58 1.07 2.06
C ILE A 57 -3.47 1.80 1.32
N SER A 58 -3.26 1.44 0.06
CA SER A 58 -2.34 2.12 -0.85
C SER A 58 -3.09 2.46 -2.13
N VAL A 59 -2.86 3.66 -2.66
CA VAL A 59 -3.35 4.09 -3.97
C VAL A 59 -2.20 4.81 -4.64
N CYS A 60 -1.85 4.42 -5.85
CA CYS A 60 -0.80 5.01 -6.64
C CYS A 60 -1.30 5.37 -8.03
N TYR A 61 -0.87 6.51 -8.51
CA TYR A 61 -1.07 7.01 -9.85
C TYR A 61 0.32 7.28 -10.42
N ASP A 62 0.57 6.76 -11.62
CA ASP A 62 1.84 6.96 -12.30
C ASP A 62 1.61 7.30 -13.77
N GLN A 63 2.40 8.25 -14.27
CA GLN A 63 2.40 8.68 -15.66
C GLN A 63 3.85 8.91 -16.10
N PRO A 64 4.55 7.84 -16.51
CA PRO A 64 5.97 7.92 -16.76
C PRO A 64 6.26 8.79 -17.98
N PHE A 65 7.23 9.69 -17.83
CA PHE A 65 7.67 10.63 -18.87
C PHE A 65 6.56 11.52 -19.45
N GLU A 66 5.47 11.73 -18.69
CA GLU A 66 4.28 12.46 -19.15
C GLU A 66 3.60 11.82 -20.38
N ILE A 67 3.85 10.53 -20.64
CA ILE A 67 3.26 9.77 -21.75
C ILE A 67 1.92 9.19 -21.27
N SER A 68 0.81 9.63 -21.86
CA SER A 68 -0.55 9.21 -21.47
C SER A 68 -0.79 7.71 -21.69
N GLU A 69 -0.22 7.11 -22.73
CA GLU A 69 -0.38 5.68 -23.04
C GLU A 69 0.25 4.75 -21.98
N LEU A 70 1.07 5.30 -21.09
CA LEU A 70 1.71 4.58 -19.99
C LEU A 70 1.11 4.93 -18.63
N GLU A 71 0.01 5.69 -18.62
CA GLU A 71 -0.70 6.10 -17.42
C GLU A 71 -1.30 4.86 -16.73
N THR A 72 -0.95 4.69 -15.46
CA THR A 72 -1.44 3.58 -14.65
C THR A 72 -2.00 4.07 -13.32
N VAL A 73 -3.03 3.38 -12.87
CA VAL A 73 -3.56 3.53 -11.51
C VAL A 73 -3.47 2.17 -10.82
N SER A 74 -3.02 2.17 -9.58
CA SER A 74 -3.00 0.98 -8.74
C SER A 74 -3.58 1.27 -7.37
N GLY A 75 -4.23 0.26 -6.81
CA GLY A 75 -4.87 0.35 -5.51
C GLY A 75 -4.78 -0.98 -4.78
N ALA A 76 -4.50 -0.94 -3.49
CA ALA A 76 -4.45 -2.12 -2.65
C ALA A 76 -5.04 -1.86 -1.27
N VAL A 77 -5.71 -2.89 -0.74
CA VAL A 77 -6.24 -2.93 0.62
C VAL A 77 -5.73 -4.19 1.29
N LEU A 78 -5.23 -4.04 2.51
CA LEU A 78 -4.69 -5.11 3.32
C LEU A 78 -5.34 -5.11 4.70
N ILE A 79 -5.79 -6.27 5.14
CA ILE A 79 -6.16 -6.56 6.54
C ILE A 79 -5.24 -7.66 7.04
N ARG A 80 -4.59 -7.41 8.18
CA ARG A 80 -3.67 -8.34 8.83
C ARG A 80 -4.10 -8.60 10.27
N GLU A 81 -4.13 -9.88 10.62
CA GLU A 81 -4.31 -10.37 11.98
C GLU A 81 -3.08 -11.20 12.39
N GLY A 82 -2.26 -10.64 13.30
CA GLY A 82 -1.01 -11.28 13.69
C GLY A 82 -0.05 -11.44 12.51
N ARG A 83 0.38 -12.67 12.19
CA ARG A 83 1.33 -12.94 11.08
C ARG A 83 0.63 -13.31 9.77
N VAL A 84 -0.69 -13.28 9.74
CA VAL A 84 -1.49 -13.64 8.57
C VAL A 84 -2.20 -12.39 8.08
N GLY A 85 -2.22 -12.18 6.78
CA GLY A 85 -2.96 -11.10 6.16
C GLY A 85 -3.69 -11.56 4.91
N ILE A 86 -4.81 -10.92 4.64
CA ILE A 86 -5.54 -11.01 3.38
C ILE A 86 -5.58 -9.62 2.77
N GLY A 87 -5.33 -9.56 1.47
CA GLY A 87 -5.35 -8.31 0.74
C GLY A 87 -5.83 -8.49 -0.68
N LEU A 88 -6.30 -7.38 -1.23
CA LEU A 88 -6.67 -7.25 -2.63
C LEU A 88 -5.81 -6.15 -3.22
N ALA A 89 -5.23 -6.41 -4.38
CA ALA A 89 -4.44 -5.45 -5.14
C ALA A 89 -4.95 -5.44 -6.58
N HIS A 90 -5.03 -4.26 -7.16
CA HIS A 90 -5.46 -4.04 -8.53
C HIS A 90 -4.60 -2.97 -9.16
N GLN A 91 -4.26 -3.15 -10.43
CA GLN A 91 -3.56 -2.18 -11.24
C GLN A 91 -4.22 -2.18 -12.62
N ASP A 92 -4.45 -0.99 -13.15
CA ASP A 92 -5.07 -0.77 -14.45
C ASP A 92 -4.30 0.29 -15.25
N HIS A 93 -4.47 0.24 -16.57
CA HIS A 93 -3.99 1.26 -17.49
C HIS A 93 -5.16 2.17 -17.84
N LEU A 94 -4.94 3.48 -17.83
CA LEU A 94 -6.01 4.45 -18.02
C LEU A 94 -6.25 4.83 -19.49
N ASN A 95 -5.37 4.42 -20.41
CA ASN A 95 -5.44 4.71 -21.84
C ASN A 95 -5.23 3.46 -22.72
#